data_AF-A0A7M5TPS3-F1
#
_entry.id   AF-A0A7M5TPS3-F1
#
_cell.length_a   1.000
_cell.length_b   1.000
_cell.length_c   1.000
_cell.angle_alpha   90.00
_cell.angle_beta   90.00
_cell.angle_gamma   90.00
#
_symmetry.space_group_name_H-M   'P 1'
#
loop_
_entity.id
_entity.type
_entity.pdbx_description
1 polymer ?
#
loop_
_entity_poly.entity_id
_entity_poly.type
_entity_poly.pdbx_seq_one_letter_code
_entity_poly.pdbx_strand_id
1 'polypeptide(L)'
;MLAEWHLYASGPNEKEDSAKYWDGGETGKENVRNAIQPALDWTATSQIQTVLLAWMPIDNKDMSLDQSEAESFASYFVGQLKENSIPWSMNVLDNFYDTEEKKWKKEEEYLGVNIDFEALLDKINQ
;
A
#
# COMPACT_ATOMS: atom_id res chain seq x y z
N MET A 1 14.56 15.78 12.85
CA MET A 1 15.00 14.46 12.34
C MET A 1 13.75 13.74 11.85
N LEU A 2 13.87 12.95 10.80
CA LEU A 2 12.78 12.15 10.22
C LEU A 2 13.35 10.74 10.02
N ALA A 3 12.60 9.72 10.41
CA ALA A 3 12.95 8.34 10.09
C ALA A 3 12.04 7.83 8.98
N GLU A 4 12.62 7.12 8.03
CA GLU A 4 11.89 6.53 6.91
C GLU A 4 11.89 5.01 7.02
N TRP A 5 10.81 4.39 6.54
CA TRP A 5 10.65 2.94 6.56
C TRP A 5 9.80 2.48 5.37
N HIS A 6 9.90 1.18 5.09
CA HIS A 6 9.24 0.51 3.97
C HIS A 6 8.37 -0.64 4.46
N LEU A 7 7.20 -0.82 3.84
CA LEU A 7 6.24 -1.86 4.21
C LEU A 7 5.33 -2.17 3.01
N TYR A 8 4.99 -3.44 2.77
CA TYR A 8 4.23 -3.83 1.57
C TYR A 8 4.88 -3.29 0.27
N ALA A 9 6.22 -3.19 0.22
CA ALA A 9 6.93 -2.67 -0.96
C ALA A 9 6.69 -3.50 -2.24
N SER A 10 6.19 -4.72 -2.08
CA SER A 10 5.77 -5.64 -3.14
C SER A 10 4.26 -5.90 -3.16
N GLY A 11 3.47 -5.13 -2.40
CA GLY A 11 2.04 -5.36 -2.20
C GLY A 11 1.67 -6.41 -1.14
N PRO A 12 0.36 -6.56 -0.88
CA PRO A 12 -0.23 -7.65 -0.10
C PRO A 12 -0.14 -8.99 -0.84
N ASN A 13 -0.58 -10.09 -0.22
CA ASN A 13 -0.71 -11.40 -0.89
C ASN A 13 -1.82 -12.29 -0.30
N GLU A 14 -2.12 -13.40 -0.96
CA GLU A 14 -3.13 -14.39 -0.54
C GLU A 14 -2.61 -15.49 0.42
N LYS A 15 -1.35 -15.41 0.87
CA LYS A 15 -0.71 -16.48 1.67
C LYS A 15 -1.07 -16.34 3.14
N GLU A 16 -2.02 -17.13 3.67
CA GLU A 16 -2.56 -16.98 5.03
C GLU A 16 -1.52 -16.87 6.18
N ASP A 17 -0.35 -17.50 6.06
CA ASP A 17 0.73 -17.48 7.05
C ASP A 17 1.70 -16.28 6.91
N SER A 18 1.48 -15.44 5.89
CA SER A 18 2.28 -14.26 5.58
C SER A 18 1.84 -13.06 6.43
N ALA A 19 2.81 -12.31 6.94
CA ALA A 19 2.55 -10.99 7.54
C ALA A 19 1.95 -9.97 6.54
N LYS A 20 2.01 -10.26 5.24
CA LYS A 20 1.42 -9.45 4.17
C LYS A 20 0.07 -9.98 3.69
N TYR A 21 -0.47 -11.02 4.34
CA TYR A 21 -1.73 -11.63 3.95
C TYR A 21 -2.88 -10.61 4.00
N TRP A 22 -3.72 -10.65 2.97
CA TRP A 22 -4.92 -9.83 2.87
C TRP A 22 -6.09 -10.61 2.28
N ASP A 23 -7.23 -10.55 2.97
CA ASP A 23 -8.52 -11.13 2.57
C ASP A 23 -9.68 -10.15 2.71
N GLY A 24 -9.40 -8.89 3.04
CA GLY A 24 -10.41 -7.88 3.42
C GLY A 24 -11.12 -8.14 4.76
N GLY A 25 -10.83 -9.28 5.40
CA GLY A 25 -11.37 -9.70 6.68
C GLY A 25 -10.57 -9.15 7.86
N GLU A 26 -10.90 -9.63 9.06
CA GLU A 26 -10.25 -9.17 10.29
C GLU A 26 -8.77 -9.57 10.33
N THR A 27 -8.41 -10.74 9.81
CA THR A 27 -7.03 -11.22 9.74
C THR A 27 -6.15 -10.28 8.90
N GLY A 28 -6.58 -9.95 7.67
CA GLY A 28 -5.84 -9.01 6.83
C GLY A 28 -5.74 -7.61 7.42
N LYS A 29 -6.81 -7.13 8.06
CA LYS A 29 -6.83 -5.83 8.74
C LYS A 29 -5.89 -5.80 9.94
N GLU A 30 -5.86 -6.86 10.73
CA GLU A 30 -4.96 -7.00 11.87
C GLU A 30 -3.49 -7.09 11.42
N ASN A 31 -3.20 -7.75 10.30
CA ASN A 31 -1.87 -7.72 9.70
C ASN A 31 -1.41 -6.30 9.37
N VAL A 32 -2.27 -5.49 8.76
CA VAL A 32 -1.96 -4.08 8.47
C VAL A 32 -1.68 -3.31 9.76
N ARG A 33 -2.54 -3.42 10.78
CA ARG A 33 -2.34 -2.74 12.08
C ARG A 33 -1.04 -3.16 12.75
N ASN A 34 -0.76 -4.47 12.79
CA ASN A 34 0.47 -5.00 13.37
C ASN A 34 1.71 -4.55 12.60
N ALA A 35 1.61 -4.39 11.29
CA ALA A 35 2.71 -3.96 10.46
C ALA A 35 3.08 -2.47 10.66
N ILE A 36 2.11 -1.61 10.98
CA ILE A 36 2.36 -0.18 11.28
C ILE A 36 2.73 0.08 12.75
N GLN A 37 2.31 -0.79 13.68
CA GLN A 37 2.48 -0.59 15.12
C GLN A 37 3.92 -0.29 15.56
N PRO A 38 4.98 -0.95 15.04
CA PRO A 38 6.34 -0.64 15.43
C PRO A 38 6.76 0.80 15.13
N ALA A 39 6.27 1.38 14.03
CA ALA A 39 6.55 2.78 13.68
C ALA A 39 5.86 3.75 14.64
N LEU A 40 4.65 3.41 15.10
CA LEU A 40 3.90 4.20 16.09
C LEU A 40 4.60 4.16 17.45
N ASP A 41 4.97 2.97 17.91
CA ASP A 41 5.67 2.78 19.18
C ASP A 41 7.02 3.52 19.19
N TRP A 42 7.75 3.44 18.08
CA TRP A 42 9.01 4.16 17.93
C TRP A 42 8.82 5.68 17.91
N THR A 43 7.79 6.16 17.20
CA THR A 43 7.46 7.60 17.17
C THR A 43 7.09 8.10 18.57
N ALA A 44 6.28 7.35 19.32
CA ALA A 44 5.86 7.70 20.67
C ALA A 44 7.02 7.74 21.67
N THR A 45 7.97 6.80 21.58
CA THR A 45 9.12 6.73 22.49
C THR A 45 10.23 7.72 22.14
N SER A 46 10.51 7.89 20.86
CA SER A 46 11.62 8.74 20.38
C SER A 46 11.23 10.20 20.17
N GLN A 47 9.93 10.49 20.02
CA GLN A 47 9.39 11.80 19.62
C GLN A 47 9.87 12.26 18.22
N ILE A 48 10.38 11.32 17.40
CA ILE A 48 10.80 11.58 16.03
C ILE A 48 9.69 11.13 15.09
N GLN A 49 9.30 11.99 14.15
CA GLN A 49 8.31 11.64 13.13
C GLN A 49 8.85 10.58 12.18
N THR A 50 7.95 9.74 11.67
CA THR A 50 8.26 8.72 10.68
C THR A 50 7.52 8.97 9.36
N VAL A 51 8.05 8.44 8.27
CA VAL A 51 7.43 8.46 6.93
C VAL A 51 7.54 7.08 6.29
N LEU A 52 6.47 6.62 5.65
CA LEU A 52 6.45 5.38 4.87
C LEU A 52 6.76 5.67 3.41
N LEU A 53 7.88 5.21 2.86
CA LEU A 53 8.29 5.59 1.50
C LEU A 53 8.09 4.53 0.42
N ALA A 54 7.79 3.29 0.81
CA ALA A 54 7.58 2.22 -0.17
C ALA A 54 6.49 1.26 0.27
N TRP A 55 5.35 1.35 -0.41
CA TRP A 55 4.25 0.38 -0.40
C TRP A 55 3.56 0.36 -1.77
N MET A 56 2.81 -0.70 -2.07
CA MET A 56 1.96 -0.77 -3.27
C MET A 56 0.62 -1.43 -2.96
N PRO A 57 -0.46 -1.08 -3.69
CA PRO A 57 -1.75 -1.72 -3.52
C PRO A 57 -1.85 -3.11 -4.15
N ILE A 58 -0.93 -3.48 -5.04
CA ILE A 58 -0.96 -4.72 -5.82
C ILE A 58 0.29 -5.55 -5.54
N ASP A 59 0.13 -6.88 -5.50
CA ASP A 59 1.22 -7.84 -5.48
C ASP A 59 2.02 -7.81 -6.78
N ASN A 60 3.19 -7.16 -6.79
CA ASN A 60 4.00 -7.06 -8.00
C ASN A 60 4.88 -8.28 -8.29
N LYS A 61 4.65 -9.39 -7.58
CA LYS A 61 5.39 -10.62 -7.78
C LYS A 61 4.50 -11.69 -8.41
N ASP A 62 3.42 -12.03 -7.73
CA ASP A 62 2.56 -13.16 -8.11
C ASP A 62 1.19 -12.69 -8.65
N MET A 63 0.87 -11.38 -8.57
CA MET A 63 -0.47 -10.83 -8.90
C MET A 63 -1.60 -11.59 -8.20
N SER A 64 -1.39 -11.90 -6.92
CA SER A 64 -2.25 -12.83 -6.16
C SER A 64 -3.61 -12.28 -5.73
N LEU A 65 -3.85 -10.97 -5.88
CA LEU A 65 -5.12 -10.33 -5.55
C LEU A 65 -5.78 -9.80 -6.82
N ASP A 66 -7.11 -9.87 -6.88
CA ASP A 66 -7.88 -9.21 -7.92
C ASP A 66 -7.99 -7.68 -7.69
N GLN A 67 -8.56 -6.97 -8.67
CA GLN A 67 -8.75 -5.52 -8.63
C GLN A 67 -9.54 -5.07 -7.39
N SER A 68 -10.63 -5.75 -7.05
CA SER A 68 -11.48 -5.39 -5.91
C SER A 68 -10.78 -5.62 -4.58
N GLU A 69 -10.00 -6.69 -4.47
CA GLU A 69 -9.19 -7.00 -3.30
C GLU A 69 -8.06 -5.99 -3.12
N ALA A 70 -7.38 -5.61 -4.20
CA ALA A 70 -6.36 -4.57 -4.21
C ALA A 70 -6.93 -3.19 -3.83
N GLU A 71 -8.10 -2.83 -4.35
CA GLU A 71 -8.82 -1.61 -3.98
C GLU A 71 -9.22 -1.59 -2.50
N SER A 72 -9.74 -2.71 -2.00
CA SER A 72 -10.10 -2.88 -0.59
C SER A 72 -8.87 -2.74 0.32
N PHE A 73 -7.75 -3.36 -0.05
CA PHE A 73 -6.47 -3.21 0.63
C PHE A 73 -6.00 -1.75 0.61
N ALA A 74 -5.96 -1.12 -0.56
CA ALA A 74 -5.49 0.25 -0.72
C ALA A 74 -6.27 1.23 0.15
N SER A 75 -7.60 1.12 0.13
CA SER A 75 -8.49 1.96 0.94
C SER A 75 -8.24 1.76 2.43
N TYR A 76 -8.17 0.52 2.92
CA TYR A 76 -7.95 0.25 4.33
C TYR A 76 -6.55 0.67 4.79
N PHE A 77 -5.52 0.32 4.02
CA PHE A 77 -4.13 0.62 4.33
C PHE A 77 -3.89 2.12 4.43
N VAL A 78 -4.34 2.90 3.45
CA VAL A 78 -4.23 4.37 3.49
C VAL A 78 -5.07 4.96 4.60
N GLY A 79 -6.27 4.41 4.88
CA GLY A 79 -7.07 4.78 6.03
C GLY A 79 -6.29 4.68 7.35
N GLN A 80 -5.59 3.57 7.57
CA GLN A 80 -4.76 3.39 8.76
C GLN A 80 -3.59 4.38 8.84
N LEU A 81 -2.95 4.71 7.71
CA LEU A 81 -1.88 5.72 7.68
C LEU A 81 -2.42 7.12 8.01
N LYS A 82 -3.59 7.49 7.46
CA LYS A 82 -4.28 8.76 7.72
C LYS A 82 -4.69 8.89 9.18
N GLU A 83 -5.35 7.87 9.73
CA GLU A 83 -5.78 7.82 11.14
C GLU A 83 -4.61 8.03 12.11
N ASN A 84 -3.42 7.54 11.74
CA ASN A 84 -2.22 7.65 12.55
C ASN A 84 -1.29 8.81 12.15
N SER A 85 -1.71 9.70 11.24
CA SER A 85 -0.92 10.84 10.76
C SER A 85 0.48 10.47 10.24
N ILE A 86 0.63 9.28 9.66
CA ILE A 86 1.88 8.85 9.01
C ILE A 86 1.85 9.39 7.58
N PRO A 87 2.81 10.22 7.13
CA PRO A 87 2.94 10.56 5.72
C PRO A 87 3.43 9.36 4.91
N TRP A 88 2.99 9.22 3.66
CA TRP A 88 3.39 8.10 2.79
C TRP A 88 3.74 8.50 1.35
N SER A 89 4.49 7.63 0.70
CA SER A 89 4.72 7.60 -0.74
C SER A 89 4.60 6.17 -1.27
N MET A 90 4.21 6.01 -2.53
CA MET A 90 4.09 4.71 -3.17
C MET A 90 5.43 4.27 -3.76
N ASN A 91 5.69 2.96 -3.70
CA ASN A 91 6.83 2.38 -4.37
C ASN A 91 6.59 2.37 -5.89
N VAL A 92 7.67 2.56 -6.67
CA VAL A 92 7.65 2.48 -8.14
C VAL A 92 6.52 3.31 -8.76
N LEU A 93 6.50 4.61 -8.47
CA LEU A 93 5.43 5.52 -8.93
C LEU A 93 5.24 5.52 -10.45
N ASP A 94 6.28 5.23 -11.23
CA ASP A 94 6.23 5.13 -12.70
C ASP A 94 5.33 3.98 -13.19
N ASN A 95 4.96 3.02 -12.31
CA ASN A 95 3.90 2.05 -12.61
C ASN A 95 2.52 2.72 -12.72
N PHE A 96 2.32 3.84 -12.03
CA PHE A 96 1.03 4.54 -11.93
C PHE A 96 1.02 5.83 -12.76
N TYR A 97 2.20 6.40 -13.04
CA TYR A 97 2.34 7.66 -13.76
C TYR A 97 3.23 7.51 -14.99
N ASP A 98 2.71 7.89 -16.15
CA ASP A 98 3.48 8.00 -17.38
C ASP A 98 4.26 9.32 -17.36
N THR A 99 5.57 9.23 -17.21
CA THR A 99 6.46 10.39 -17.09
C THR A 99 6.74 11.08 -18.43
N GLU A 100 6.62 10.36 -19.55
CA GLU A 100 6.79 10.92 -20.90
C GLU A 100 5.57 11.76 -21.26
N GLU A 101 4.38 11.18 -21.07
CA GLU A 101 3.09 11.80 -21.38
C GLU A 101 2.58 12.71 -20.26
N LYS A 102 3.22 12.68 -19.08
CA LYS A 102 2.91 13.45 -17.88
C LYS A 102 1.46 13.27 -17.41
N LYS A 103 0.98 12.03 -17.42
CA LYS A 103 -0.40 11.67 -17.05
C LYS A 103 -0.45 10.42 -16.19
N TRP A 104 -1.43 10.36 -15.29
CA TRP A 104 -1.75 9.12 -14.59
C TRP A 104 -2.21 8.06 -15.59
N LYS A 105 -1.71 6.83 -15.41
CA LYS A 105 -2.13 5.66 -16.17
C LYS A 105 -3.55 5.29 -15.74
N LYS A 106 -4.39 4.89 -16.70
CA LYS A 106 -5.78 4.51 -16.46
C LYS A 106 -5.89 3.01 -16.30
N GLU A 107 -5.80 2.30 -17.40
CA GLU A 107 -5.74 0.84 -17.45
C GLU A 107 -4.45 0.44 -18.15
N GLU A 108 -3.70 -0.49 -17.58
CA GLU A 108 -2.50 -1.04 -18.20
C GLU A 108 -2.32 -2.50 -17.80
N GLU A 109 -1.75 -3.28 -18.71
CA GLU A 109 -1.39 -4.67 -18.44
C GLU A 109 -0.15 -4.69 -17.53
N TYR A 110 -0.30 -5.26 -16.34
CA TYR A 110 0.77 -5.46 -15.39
C TYR A 110 0.89 -6.96 -15.11
N LEU A 111 2.04 -7.55 -15.49
CA LEU A 111 2.31 -8.99 -15.35
C LEU A 111 1.20 -9.90 -15.94
N GLY A 112 0.59 -9.50 -17.06
CA GLY A 112 -0.45 -10.29 -17.73
C GLY A 112 -1.87 -10.07 -17.21
N VAL A 113 -2.06 -9.13 -16.28
CA VAL A 113 -3.38 -8.75 -15.74
C VAL A 113 -3.64 -7.28 -16.06
N ASN A 114 -4.83 -6.97 -16.57
CA ASN A 114 -5.24 -5.58 -16.71
C ASN A 114 -5.63 -5.01 -15.35
N ILE A 115 -5.00 -3.89 -15.00
CA ILE A 115 -5.22 -3.19 -13.75
C ILE A 115 -5.83 -1.82 -14.05
N ASP A 116 -6.91 -1.49 -13.34
CA ASP A 116 -7.48 -0.14 -13.33
C ASP A 116 -6.77 0.69 -12.25
N PHE A 117 -5.71 1.37 -12.68
CA PHE A 117 -4.92 2.28 -11.85
C PHE A 117 -5.71 3.54 -11.46
N GLU A 118 -6.64 4.00 -12.30
CA GLU A 118 -7.48 5.15 -11.97
C GLU A 118 -8.38 4.84 -10.77
N ALA A 119 -9.05 3.68 -10.78
CA ALA A 119 -9.86 3.21 -9.66
C ALA A 119 -9.05 3.00 -8.37
N LEU A 120 -7.82 2.47 -8.47
CA LEU A 120 -6.93 2.32 -7.31
C LEU A 120 -6.51 3.67 -6.72
N LEU A 121 -6.13 4.63 -7.57
CA LEU A 121 -5.76 5.97 -7.12
C LEU A 121 -6.94 6.68 -6.46
N ASP A 122 -8.16 6.47 -6.95
CA ASP A 122 -9.37 6.98 -6.31
C ASP A 122 -9.57 6.42 -4.89
N LYS A 123 -9.22 5.16 -4.62
CA LYS A 123 -9.25 4.60 -3.26
C LYS A 123 -8.17 5.17 -2.36
N ILE A 124 -6.99 5.45 -2.91
CA ILE A 124 -5.85 6.02 -2.17
C ILE A 124 -6.12 7.49 -1.78
N ASN A 125 -6.82 8.22 -2.64
CA ASN A 125 -7.06 9.65 -2.45
C ASN A 125 -8.27 9.99 -1.56
N GLN A 126 -9.16 9.02 -1.27
CA GLN A 126 -10.28 9.16 -0.30
C GLN A 126 -9.75 9.25 1.12
#